data_AF-A0A9W9S412-F1
#
_entry.id   AF-A0A9W9S412-F1
#
_cell.length_a   1.000
_cell.length_b   1.000
_cell.length_c   1.000
_cell.angle_alpha   90.00
_cell.angle_beta   90.00
_cell.angle_gamma   90.00
#
_symmetry.space_group_name_H-M   'P 1'
#
loop_
_entity.id
_entity.type
_entity.pdbx_description
1 polymer ?
#
loop_
_entity_poly.entity_id
_entity_poly.type
_entity_poly.pdbx_seq_one_letter_code
_entity_poly.pdbx_strand_id
1 'polypeptide(L)' 'MPDTDALQPFLTPAERAVVESYGGWTYFLLSFGLTVWEDDDAEKGLKIVEALSREDEDSE' A
#
# COMPACT_ATOMS: atom_id res chain seq x y z
N MET A 1 -7.72 -13.47 -3.25
CA MET A 1 -7.40 -12.03 -3.13
C MET A 1 -8.70 -11.29 -3.38
N PRO A 2 -9.16 -10.43 -2.46
CA PRO A 2 -10.40 -9.70 -2.63
C PRO A 2 -10.35 -8.84 -3.90
N ASP A 3 -11.47 -8.72 -4.61
CA ASP A 3 -11.57 -8.00 -5.90
C ASP A 3 -11.15 -6.51 -5.82
N THR A 4 -11.01 -5.96 -4.62
CA THR A 4 -10.58 -4.59 -4.36
C THR A 4 -9.08 -4.34 -4.53
N ASP A 5 -8.25 -5.39 -4.63
CA ASP A 5 -6.84 -5.25 -5.08
C ASP A 5 -6.76 -4.82 -6.56
N ALA A 6 -7.85 -4.88 -7.33
CA ALA A 6 -7.89 -4.35 -8.69
C ALA A 6 -7.77 -2.81 -8.75
N LEU A 7 -7.98 -2.12 -7.61
CA LEU A 7 -7.81 -0.67 -7.48
C LEU A 7 -6.40 -0.27 -7.03
N GLN A 8 -5.48 -1.23 -6.92
CA GLN A 8 -4.10 -0.92 -6.60
C GLN A 8 -3.48 -0.06 -7.72
N PRO A 9 -2.79 1.06 -7.38
CA PRO A 9 -2.00 1.79 -8.36
C PRO A 9 -0.80 0.95 -8.81
N PHE A 10 -0.05 1.45 -9.80
CA PHE A 10 1.20 0.81 -10.18
C PHE A 10 2.22 0.90 -9.05
N LEU A 11 2.34 -0.19 -8.28
CA LEU A 11 3.32 -0.36 -7.23
C LEU A 11 4.60 -0.99 -7.79
N THR A 12 5.73 -0.54 -7.29
CA THR A 12 7.02 -1.20 -7.48
C THR A 12 7.06 -2.55 -6.73
N PRO A 13 8.00 -3.45 -7.06
CA PRO A 13 8.10 -4.74 -6.37
C PRO A 13 8.30 -4.62 -4.86
N ALA A 14 9.03 -3.60 -4.40
CA ALA A 14 9.31 -3.38 -2.98
C ALA A 14 8.05 -2.88 -2.24
N GLU A 15 7.34 -1.90 -2.80
CA GLU A 15 6.06 -1.42 -2.27
C GLU A 15 5.00 -2.55 -2.24
N ARG A 16 4.99 -3.40 -3.28
CA ARG A 16 4.11 -4.56 -3.32
C ARG A 16 4.43 -5.55 -2.20
N ALA A 17 5.69 -5.78 -1.88
CA ALA A 17 6.07 -6.66 -0.77
C ALA A 17 5.57 -6.11 0.58
N VAL A 18 5.68 -4.79 0.78
CA VAL A 18 5.10 -4.12 1.96
C VAL A 18 3.59 -4.37 1.99
N VAL A 19 2.86 -4.04 0.93
CA VAL A 19 1.39 -4.20 0.87
C VAL A 19 0.95 -5.66 1.05
N GLU A 20 1.70 -6.61 0.49
CA GLU A 20 1.45 -8.04 0.63
C GLU A 20 1.61 -8.51 2.08
N SER A 21 2.54 -7.92 2.84
CA SER A 21 2.69 -8.21 4.28
C SER A 21 1.45 -7.80 5.11
N TYR A 22 0.68 -6.79 4.66
CA TYR A 22 -0.57 -6.37 5.29
C TYR A 22 -1.79 -7.17 4.80
N GLY A 23 -1.62 -8.05 3.80
CA GLY A 23 -2.71 -8.84 3.21
C GLY A 23 -3.37 -8.20 1.97
N GLY A 24 -2.69 -7.27 1.30
CA GLY A 24 -3.14 -6.62 0.06
C GLY A 24 -3.43 -5.12 0.23
N TRP A 25 -3.63 -4.43 -0.90
CA TRP A 25 -3.72 -2.95 -0.97
C TRP A 25 -4.88 -2.42 -0.14
N THR A 26 -6.02 -3.11 -0.21
CA THR A 26 -7.21 -2.72 0.54
C THR A 26 -6.99 -2.83 2.05
N TYR A 27 -6.36 -3.91 2.50
CA TYR A 27 -6.13 -4.14 3.93
C TYR A 27 -5.04 -3.21 4.48
N PHE A 28 -4.03 -2.92 3.66
CA PHE A 28 -3.04 -1.89 3.94
C PHE A 28 -3.71 -0.54 4.17
N LEU A 29 -4.47 -0.01 3.20
CA LEU A 29 -5.18 1.26 3.35
C LEU A 29 -6.10 1.27 4.58
N LEU A 30 -6.86 0.20 4.79
CA LEU A 30 -7.76 0.08 5.94
C LEU A 30 -7.01 0.12 7.27
N SER A 31 -5.79 -0.43 7.33
CA SER A 31 -4.93 -0.39 8.54
C SER A 31 -4.50 1.03 8.91
N PHE A 32 -4.44 1.93 7.94
CA PHE A 32 -4.16 3.36 8.14
C PHE A 32 -5.43 4.23 8.21
N GLY A 33 -6.62 3.61 8.21
CA GLY A 33 -7.89 4.32 8.23
C GLY A 33 -8.22 5.03 6.91
N LEU A 34 -7.58 4.63 5.82
CA LEU A 34 -7.76 5.17 4.46
C LEU A 34 -8.76 4.32 3.68
N THR A 35 -9.47 4.94 2.74
CA THR A 35 -10.42 4.23 1.87
C THR A 35 -9.83 3.94 0.49
N VAL A 36 -10.24 2.83 -0.13
CA VAL A 36 -9.89 2.51 -1.53
C VAL A 36 -10.72 3.28 -2.56
N TRP A 37 -11.76 3.98 -2.12
CA TRP A 37 -12.76 4.61 -2.99
C TRP A 37 -12.43 6.06 -3.30
N GLU A 38 -11.60 6.69 -2.47
CA GLU A 38 -11.17 8.07 -2.62
C GLU A 38 -9.75 8.10 -3.19
N ASP A 39 -9.56 8.72 -4.36
CA ASP A 39 -8.23 8.87 -4.98
C ASP A 39 -7.22 9.55 -4.05
N ASP A 40 -7.66 10.54 -3.26
CA ASP A 40 -6.80 11.26 -2.31
C ASP A 40 -6.27 10.33 -1.20
N ASP A 41 -7.06 9.35 -0.79
CA ASP A 41 -6.64 8.34 0.19
C ASP A 41 -5.73 7.28 -0.45
N ALA A 42 -5.98 6.90 -1.70
CA ALA A 42 -5.07 6.04 -2.46
C ALA A 42 -3.70 6.69 -2.65
N GLU A 43 -3.63 8.00 -2.94
CA GLU A 43 -2.38 8.75 -3.03
C GLU A 43 -1.66 8.85 -1.67
N LYS A 44 -2.39 9.02 -0.57
CA LYS A 44 -1.80 8.96 0.78
C LYS A 44 -1.22 7.60 1.07
N GLY A 45 -1.96 6.54 0.77
CA GLY A 45 -1.48 5.16 0.92
C GLY A 45 -0.22 4.91 0.10
N LEU A 46 -0.16 5.45 -1.12
CA LEU A 46 1.01 5.32 -1.98
C LEU A 46 2.25 5.97 -1.34
N LYS A 47 2.09 7.17 -0.75
CA LYS A 47 3.18 7.83 -0.03
C LYS A 47 3.62 7.08 1.22
N ILE A 48 2.68 6.45 1.93
CA ILE A 48 3.00 5.65 3.12
C ILE A 48 3.78 4.39 2.72
N VAL A 49 3.33 3.68 1.68
CA VAL A 49 4.04 2.47 1.22
C VAL A 49 5.41 2.82 0.63
N GLU A 50 5.53 3.94 -0.09
CA GLU A 50 6.82 4.43 -0.60
C GLU A 50 7.79 4.72 0.57
N ALA A 51 7.30 5.35 1.64
CA ALA A 51 8.10 5.62 2.83
C ALA A 51 8.51 4.33 3.55
N LEU A 52 7.56 3.42 3.80
CA LEU A 52 7.83 2.14 4.46
C LEU A 52 8.79 1.27 3.65
N SER A 53 8.64 1.24 2.33
CA SER A 53 9.53 0.49 1.44
C SER A 53 10.96 1.02 1.46
N ARG A 54 11.16 2.34 1.69
CA ARG A 54 12.49 2.94 1.86
C ARG A 54 13.08 2.66 3.23
N GLU A 55 12.27 2.66 4.29
CA GLU A 55 12.73 2.37 5.65
C GLU A 55 13.16 0.90 5.83
N ASP A 56 12.50 -0.03 5.12
CA ASP A 56 12.90 -1.45 5.11
C ASP A 56 14.26 -1.67 4.43
N GLU A 57 14.62 -0.86 3.41
CA GLU A 57 15.94 -0.92 2.74
C GLU A 57 17.10 -0.38 3.62
N ASP A 58 16.81 0.48 4.61
CA ASP A 58 17.83 1.12 5.48
C ASP A 58 18.08 0.33 6.79
N SER A 59 17.40 -0.80 7.02
CA SER A 59 17.55 -1.62 8.24
C SER A 59 18.58 -2.77 8.13
N GLU A 60 19.53 -2.71 7.19
CA GLU A 60 20.65 -3.67 7.06
C GLU A 60 22.00 -3.13 7.57
#